data_AF-A0A538A5I4-F1
#
_entry.id   AF-A0A538A5I4-F1
#
_cell.length_a   1.000
_cell.length_b   1.000
_cell.length_c   1.000
_cell.angle_alpha   90.00
_cell.angle_beta   90.00
_cell.angle_gamma   90.00
#
_symmetry.space_group_name_H-M   'P 1'
#
loop_
_entity.id
_entity.type
_entity.pdbx_description
1 polymer ?
#
loop_
_entity_poly.entity_id
_entity_poly.type
_entity_poly.pdbx_seq_one_letter_code
_entity_poly.pdbx_strand_id
1 'polypeptide(L)'
;MARAPRRGGGDLRKRFLPWALVAVAALVYPAAMLTGGLPRFPSRGECVHPAKADGNLEAVFGRFDRRADAERTLQRVLGVGFKGSAIEPDGCGRLKVDVHGVPSLAVGRELVAEAAKVGVHATLEEVRP
;
A
#
# COMPACT_ATOMS: atom_id res chain seq x y z
N MET A 1 -18.53 19.28 -72.16
CA MET A 1 -17.37 18.66 -71.49
C MET A 1 -17.75 18.34 -70.05
N ALA A 2 -17.53 17.09 -69.62
CA ALA A 2 -18.15 16.46 -68.45
C ALA A 2 -17.57 16.93 -67.09
N ARG A 3 -18.43 17.01 -66.06
CA ARG A 3 -18.06 17.30 -64.67
C ARG A 3 -17.82 15.97 -63.93
N ALA A 4 -16.60 15.72 -63.49
CA ALA A 4 -16.24 14.50 -62.76
C ALA A 4 -16.84 14.52 -61.32
N PRO A 5 -17.37 13.39 -60.81
CA PRO A 5 -17.80 13.30 -59.43
C PRO A 5 -16.60 13.20 -58.49
N ARG A 6 -16.52 14.12 -57.51
CA ARG A 6 -15.57 14.03 -56.40
C ARG A 6 -15.92 12.80 -55.54
N ARG A 7 -15.02 11.81 -55.52
CA ARG A 7 -15.12 10.62 -54.64
C ARG A 7 -15.13 11.06 -53.17
N GLY A 8 -16.27 10.91 -52.51
CA GLY A 8 -16.46 11.10 -51.07
C GLY A 8 -15.84 9.97 -50.24
N GLY A 9 -14.50 9.92 -50.18
CA GLY A 9 -13.75 8.91 -49.40
C GLY A 9 -13.29 9.37 -48.01
N GLY A 10 -13.59 10.61 -47.61
CA GLY A 10 -12.97 11.24 -46.43
C GLY A 10 -13.72 11.09 -45.11
N ASP A 11 -15.05 10.92 -45.13
CA ASP A 11 -15.87 11.04 -43.91
C ASP A 11 -15.96 9.76 -43.07
N LEU A 12 -16.00 8.58 -43.71
CA LEU A 12 -16.00 7.32 -42.97
C LEU A 12 -14.72 7.16 -42.13
N ARG A 13 -13.57 7.48 -42.71
CA ARG A 13 -12.25 7.30 -42.11
C ARG A 13 -12.04 8.18 -40.86
N LYS A 14 -12.62 9.39 -40.84
CA LYS A 14 -12.60 10.28 -39.67
C LYS A 14 -13.54 9.82 -38.55
N ARG A 15 -14.65 9.16 -38.90
CA ARG A 15 -15.65 8.66 -37.94
C ARG A 15 -15.22 7.36 -37.25
N PHE A 16 -14.42 6.54 -37.92
CA PHE A 16 -13.87 5.30 -37.34
C PHE A 16 -12.56 5.51 -36.57
N LEU A 17 -11.84 6.61 -36.80
CA LEU A 17 -10.60 6.93 -36.07
C LEU A 17 -10.75 6.97 -34.54
N PRO A 18 -11.75 7.65 -33.95
CA PRO A 18 -11.91 7.64 -32.49
C PRO A 18 -12.26 6.25 -31.95
N TRP A 19 -13.10 5.49 -32.65
CA TRP A 19 -13.43 4.12 -32.28
C TRP A 19 -12.24 3.16 -32.37
N ALA A 20 -11.38 3.34 -33.37
CA ALA A 20 -10.14 2.58 -33.51
C ALA A 20 -9.17 2.90 -32.36
N LEU A 21 -9.05 4.16 -31.95
CA LEU A 21 -8.24 4.55 -30.79
C LEU A 21 -8.77 3.94 -29.48
N VAL A 22 -10.08 3.96 -29.28
CA VAL A 22 -10.72 3.32 -28.11
C VAL A 22 -10.48 1.81 -28.13
N ALA A 23 -10.65 1.15 -29.27
CA ALA A 23 -10.41 -0.28 -29.41
C ALA A 23 -8.95 -0.66 -29.14
N VAL A 24 -8.00 0.14 -29.64
CA VAL A 24 -6.57 -0.05 -29.36
C VAL A 24 -6.27 0.15 -27.88
N ALA A 25 -6.78 1.21 -27.25
CA ALA A 25 -6.59 1.44 -25.81
C ALA A 25 -7.19 0.30 -24.96
N ALA A 26 -8.38 -0.18 -25.32
CA ALA A 26 -9.07 -1.27 -24.64
C ALA A 26 -8.36 -2.63 -24.78
N LEU A 27 -7.58 -2.84 -25.85
CA LEU A 27 -6.77 -4.05 -26.04
C LEU A 27 -5.37 -3.92 -25.42
N VAL A 28 -4.72 -2.77 -25.57
CA VAL A 28 -3.36 -2.53 -25.08
C VAL A 28 -3.30 -2.46 -23.56
N TYR A 29 -4.30 -1.87 -22.91
CA TYR A 29 -4.31 -1.75 -21.44
C TYR A 29 -4.34 -3.11 -20.70
N PRO A 30 -5.26 -4.06 -20.99
CA PRO A 30 -5.22 -5.38 -20.36
C PRO A 30 -3.98 -6.18 -20.77
N ALA A 31 -3.50 -6.04 -22.02
CA ALA A 31 -2.26 -6.68 -22.44
C ALA A 31 -1.04 -6.18 -21.66
N ALA A 32 -0.95 -4.87 -21.39
CA ALA A 32 0.10 -4.28 -20.57
C ALA A 32 -0.01 -4.65 -19.08
N MET A 33 -1.22 -4.91 -18.57
CA MET A 33 -1.43 -5.47 -17.22
C MET A 33 -0.88 -6.89 -17.13
N LEU A 34 -1.12 -7.73 -18.16
CA LEU A 34 -0.66 -9.12 -18.20
C LEU A 34 0.86 -9.26 -18.34
N THR A 35 1.53 -8.29 -18.98
CA THR A 35 2.99 -8.28 -19.12
C THR A 35 3.73 -7.66 -17.92
N GLY A 36 3.00 -7.18 -16.90
CA GLY A 36 3.58 -6.62 -15.67
C GLY A 36 4.16 -5.21 -15.81
N GLY A 37 3.81 -4.48 -16.87
CA GLY A 37 4.34 -3.15 -17.17
C GLY A 37 3.61 -1.98 -16.49
N LEU A 38 2.57 -2.25 -15.69
CA LEU A 38 1.74 -1.23 -15.03
C LEU A 38 2.01 -1.18 -13.51
N PRO A 39 1.75 -0.03 -12.86
CA PRO A 39 1.98 0.13 -11.43
C PRO A 39 1.21 -0.93 -10.64
N ARG A 40 1.95 -1.79 -9.96
CA ARG A 40 1.41 -2.83 -9.08
C ARG A 40 0.99 -2.20 -7.75
N PHE A 41 -0.22 -2.52 -7.29
CA PHE A 41 -0.57 -2.24 -5.89
C PHE A 41 0.19 -3.21 -4.99
N PRO A 42 0.87 -2.72 -3.94
CA PRO A 42 1.59 -3.59 -3.02
C PRO A 42 0.59 -4.53 -2.33
N SER A 43 0.97 -5.79 -2.19
CA SER A 43 0.19 -6.74 -1.41
C SER A 43 0.31 -6.43 0.08
N ARG A 44 -0.69 -6.83 0.89
CA ARG A 44 -0.69 -6.59 2.35
C ARG A 44 0.58 -7.12 3.06
N GLY A 45 1.21 -8.16 2.54
CA GLY A 45 2.44 -8.71 3.10
C GLY A 45 3.68 -7.84 2.84
N GLU A 46 3.65 -7.03 1.78
CA GLU A 46 4.78 -6.17 1.42
C GLU A 46 4.97 -5.00 2.38
N CYS A 47 3.93 -4.57 3.10
CA CYS A 47 4.03 -3.54 4.13
C CYS A 47 4.42 -4.07 5.51
N VAL A 48 4.82 -5.34 5.60
CA VAL A 48 5.48 -5.91 6.78
C VAL A 48 6.98 -5.92 6.50
N HIS A 49 7.73 -5.21 7.32
CA HIS A 49 9.16 -5.01 7.14
C HIS A 49 9.91 -5.48 8.39
N PRO A 50 10.10 -6.80 8.59
CA PRO A 50 10.78 -7.31 9.77
C PRO A 50 12.19 -6.71 9.89
N ALA A 51 12.53 -6.22 11.08
CA ALA A 51 13.82 -5.60 11.31
C ALA A 51 14.98 -6.60 11.23
N LYS A 52 16.00 -6.29 10.43
CA LYS A 52 17.19 -7.14 10.22
C LYS A 52 18.48 -6.48 10.67
N ALA A 53 18.50 -5.15 10.78
CA ALA A 53 19.63 -4.37 11.26
C ALA A 53 19.16 -3.23 12.17
N ASP A 54 20.08 -2.60 12.88
CA ASP A 54 19.80 -1.34 13.58
C ASP A 54 19.47 -0.23 12.56
N GLY A 55 18.72 0.78 12.98
CA GLY A 55 18.29 1.86 12.12
C GLY A 55 17.03 2.56 12.64
N ASN A 56 16.21 3.06 11.71
CA ASN A 56 14.90 3.61 12.06
C ASN A 56 13.92 2.46 12.30
N LEU A 57 13.74 2.09 13.57
CA LEU A 57 12.92 0.94 13.97
C LEU A 57 11.64 1.39 14.67
N GLU A 58 10.60 0.58 14.49
CA GLU A 58 9.31 0.71 15.15
C GLU A 58 8.86 -0.64 15.72
N ALA A 59 8.07 -0.61 16.79
CA ALA A 59 7.39 -1.79 17.28
C ALA A 59 5.90 -1.73 16.93
N VAL A 60 5.43 -2.68 16.12
CA VAL A 60 4.07 -2.74 15.60
C VAL A 60 3.23 -3.70 16.44
N PHE A 61 2.21 -3.20 17.12
CA PHE A 61 1.30 -3.97 17.98
C PHE A 61 0.17 -4.67 17.21
N GLY A 62 -0.04 -4.31 15.95
CA GLY A 62 -1.00 -4.98 15.08
C GLY A 62 -1.35 -4.16 13.86
N ARG A 63 -2.05 -4.81 12.92
CA ARG A 63 -2.58 -4.19 11.70
C ARG A 63 -4.06 -4.53 11.52
N PHE A 64 -4.85 -3.56 11.09
CA PHE A 64 -6.30 -3.61 11.15
C PHE A 64 -6.93 -3.00 9.89
N ASP A 65 -7.99 -3.63 9.41
CA ASP A 65 -8.80 -3.10 8.30
C ASP A 65 -9.74 -1.97 8.75
N ARG A 66 -10.10 -1.94 10.04
CA ARG A 66 -11.06 -0.98 10.59
C ARG A 66 -10.43 -0.09 11.65
N ARG A 67 -10.73 1.20 11.57
CA ARG A 67 -10.29 2.21 12.54
C ARG A 67 -10.67 1.86 13.98
N ALA A 68 -11.91 1.41 14.20
CA ALA A 68 -12.37 1.02 15.53
C ALA A 68 -11.56 -0.14 16.14
N ASP A 69 -11.03 -1.06 15.32
CA ASP A 69 -10.20 -2.17 15.81
C ASP A 69 -8.80 -1.69 16.20
N ALA A 70 -8.23 -0.78 15.40
CA ALA A 70 -6.98 -0.12 15.71
C ALA A 70 -7.08 0.73 16.99
N GLU A 71 -8.18 1.48 17.18
CA GLU A 71 -8.42 2.29 18.37
C GLU A 71 -8.53 1.44 19.65
N ARG A 72 -9.24 0.30 19.61
CA ARG A 72 -9.29 -0.61 20.77
C ARG A 72 -7.91 -1.15 21.13
N THR A 73 -7.10 -1.48 20.13
CA THR A 73 -5.72 -1.92 20.36
C THR A 73 -4.86 -0.80 20.91
N LEU A 74 -4.94 0.41 20.34
CA LEU A 74 -4.20 1.57 20.82
C LEU A 74 -4.53 1.88 22.28
N GLN A 75 -5.81 1.88 22.66
CA GLN A 75 -6.21 2.11 24.06
C GLN A 75 -5.65 1.05 25.01
N ARG A 76 -5.61 -0.22 24.59
CA ARG A 76 -4.99 -1.29 25.37
C ARG A 76 -3.48 -1.07 25.54
N VAL A 77 -2.78 -0.81 24.44
CA VAL A 77 -1.33 -0.60 24.39
C VAL A 77 -0.92 0.62 25.24
N LEU A 78 -1.65 1.73 25.13
CA LEU A 78 -1.44 2.91 25.98
C LEU A 78 -1.76 2.61 27.45
N GLY A 79 -2.84 1.86 27.72
CA GLY A 79 -3.26 1.49 29.07
C GLY A 79 -2.25 0.63 29.83
N VAL A 80 -1.46 -0.20 29.13
CA VAL A 80 -0.38 -1.00 29.73
C VAL A 80 0.98 -0.29 29.73
N GLY A 81 1.06 0.95 29.24
CA GLY A 81 2.23 1.82 29.43
C GLY A 81 3.12 2.05 28.22
N PHE A 82 2.78 1.54 27.03
CA PHE A 82 3.51 1.84 25.78
C PHE A 82 3.13 3.23 25.25
N LYS A 83 3.57 4.26 25.98
CA LYS A 83 3.37 5.67 25.64
C LYS A 83 4.01 5.99 24.28
N GLY A 84 3.43 6.95 23.57
CA GLY A 84 3.90 7.33 22.23
C GLY A 84 3.43 6.40 21.13
N SER A 85 2.66 5.34 21.45
CA SER A 85 2.00 4.54 20.43
C SER A 85 0.95 5.35 19.69
N ALA A 86 0.83 5.15 18.38
CA ALA A 86 -0.09 5.85 17.50
C ALA A 86 -0.80 4.88 16.54
N ILE A 87 -1.79 5.40 15.80
CA ILE A 87 -2.38 4.67 14.66
C ILE A 87 -1.94 5.36 13.38
N GLU A 88 -1.32 4.60 12.49
CA GLU A 88 -0.79 5.10 11.22
C GLU A 88 -1.27 4.23 10.05
N PRO A 89 -1.37 4.78 8.83
CA PRO A 89 -1.56 3.96 7.64
C PRO A 89 -0.33 3.08 7.37
N ASP A 90 -0.53 1.81 7.00
CA ASP A 90 0.57 0.88 6.68
C ASP A 90 1.07 0.98 5.24
N GLY A 91 0.44 1.81 4.39
CA GLY A 91 0.76 1.93 2.96
C GLY A 91 0.16 0.84 2.05
N CYS A 92 -0.43 -0.21 2.63
CA CYS A 92 -1.08 -1.34 1.94
C CYS A 92 -2.59 -1.42 2.23
N GLY A 93 -3.19 -0.29 2.62
CA GLY A 93 -4.63 -0.18 2.86
C GLY A 93 -5.10 -0.67 4.22
N ARG A 94 -4.20 -0.86 5.20
CA ARG A 94 -4.56 -1.10 6.61
C ARG A 94 -4.04 0.02 7.50
N LEU A 95 -4.51 -0.01 8.73
CA LEU A 95 -4.01 0.82 9.82
C LEU A 95 -3.11 -0.04 10.70
N LYS A 96 -1.91 0.43 11.04
CA LYS A 96 -1.05 -0.15 12.05
C LYS A 96 -1.17 0.62 13.36
N VAL A 97 -0.98 -0.08 14.48
CA VAL A 97 -0.72 0.53 15.78
C VAL A 97 0.73 0.27 16.10
N ASP A 98 1.52 1.31 16.30
CA ASP A 98 2.96 1.19 16.45
C ASP A 98 3.54 2.26 17.37
N VAL A 99 4.78 2.04 17.82
CA VAL A 99 5.60 3.04 18.50
C VAL A 99 6.93 3.18 17.76
N HIS A 100 7.23 4.42 17.35
CA HIS A 100 8.45 4.80 16.65
C HIS A 100 9.65 4.99 17.58
N GLY A 101 10.84 5.13 16.96
CA GLY A 101 12.04 5.58 17.67
C GLY A 101 12.69 4.49 18.50
N VAL A 102 12.51 3.23 18.13
CA VAL A 102 13.23 2.12 18.76
C VAL A 102 14.70 2.22 18.35
N PRO A 103 15.65 2.39 19.29
CA PRO A 103 17.01 2.83 18.96
C PRO A 103 17.91 1.72 18.41
N SER A 104 17.58 0.46 18.66
CA SER A 104 18.35 -0.70 18.18
C SER A 104 17.51 -1.97 18.21
N LEU A 105 17.96 -3.00 17.50
CA LEU A 105 17.39 -4.33 17.54
C LEU A 105 17.37 -4.92 18.95
N ALA A 106 18.39 -4.62 19.76
CA ALA A 106 18.46 -5.11 21.14
C ALA A 106 17.32 -4.53 21.98
N VAL A 107 17.16 -3.20 21.96
CA VAL A 107 16.07 -2.51 22.68
C VAL A 107 14.70 -2.91 22.13
N GLY A 108 14.58 -3.08 20.80
CA GLY A 108 13.35 -3.55 20.19
C GLY A 108 12.95 -4.96 20.62
N ARG A 109 13.89 -5.89 20.73
CA ARG A 109 13.63 -7.24 21.24
C ARG A 109 13.20 -7.23 22.70
N GLU A 110 13.83 -6.39 23.52
CA GLU A 110 13.40 -6.19 24.92
C GLU A 110 11.99 -5.63 24.99
N LEU A 111 11.66 -4.61 24.19
CA LEU A 111 10.32 -4.04 24.10
C LEU A 111 9.28 -5.10 23.72
N VAL A 112 9.56 -5.94 22.71
CA VAL A 112 8.67 -7.04 22.31
C VAL A 112 8.49 -8.06 23.44
N ALA A 113 9.55 -8.37 24.20
CA ALA A 113 9.46 -9.26 25.34
C ALA A 113 8.63 -8.66 26.48
N GLU A 114 8.80 -7.37 26.79
CA GLU A 114 8.01 -6.66 27.81
C GLU A 114 6.54 -6.55 27.41
N ALA A 115 6.25 -6.29 26.13
CA ALA A 115 4.90 -6.30 25.58
C ALA A 115 4.22 -7.64 25.87
N ALA A 116 4.89 -8.75 25.56
CA ALA A 116 4.34 -10.09 25.79
C ALA A 116 4.04 -10.35 27.28
N LYS A 117 4.88 -9.88 28.20
CA LYS A 117 4.67 -10.02 29.66
C LYS A 117 3.41 -9.32 30.14
N VAL A 118 3.02 -8.21 29.51
CA VAL A 118 1.83 -7.42 29.86
C VAL A 118 0.62 -7.73 28.97
N GLY A 119 0.68 -8.83 28.19
CA GLY A 119 -0.45 -9.35 27.43
C GLY A 119 -0.76 -8.60 26.13
N VAL A 120 0.20 -7.86 25.58
CA VAL A 120 0.13 -7.28 24.22
C VAL A 120 1.26 -7.86 23.36
N HIS A 121 1.01 -8.06 22.08
CA HIS A 121 2.03 -8.57 21.16
C HIS A 121 2.53 -7.44 20.27
N ALA A 122 3.84 -7.43 20.00
CA ALA A 122 4.45 -6.51 19.07
C ALA A 122 5.42 -7.25 18.14
N THR A 123 5.56 -6.77 16.91
CA THR A 123 6.62 -7.16 15.97
C THR A 123 7.58 -6.00 15.79
N LEU A 124 8.88 -6.30 15.72
CA LEU A 124 9.90 -5.29 15.46
C LEU A 124 10.08 -5.12 13.95
N GLU A 125 9.94 -3.90 13.47
CA GLU A 125 9.95 -3.58 12.05
C GLU A 125 10.84 -2.38 11.73
N GLU A 126 11.34 -2.33 10.50
CA GLU A 126 12.04 -1.19 9.92
C GLU A 126 11.04 -0.19 9.34
N VAL A 127 11.18 1.07 9.72
CA VAL A 127 10.38 2.15 9.13
C VAL A 127 10.87 2.42 7.72
N ARG A 128 10.01 2.16 6.73
CA ARG A 128 10.27 2.51 5.32
C ARG A 128 9.48 3.77 4.91
N PRO A 129 10.09 4.68 4.13
CA PRO A 129 9.40 5.83 3.55
C PRO A 129 8.42 5.43 2.44
#